data_AF-A0A7X5X144-F1
#
_entry.id   AF-A0A7X5X144-F1
#
_cell.length_a   1.000
_cell.length_b   1.000
_cell.length_c   1.000
_cell.angle_alpha   90.00
_cell.angle_beta   90.00
_cell.angle_gamma   90.00
#
_symmetry.space_group_name_H-M   'P 1'
#
loop_
_entity.id
_entity.type
_entity.pdbx_description
1 polymer ?
#
loop_
_entity_poly.entity_id
_entity_poly.type
_entity_poly.pdbx_seq_one_letter_code
_entity_poly.pdbx_strand_id
1 'polypeptide(L)'
;MPEGEEAAAMHEATDSPDTLGPPTGPVPRAGPGPGAGLITLPPLVDQHSHGTVDGELGIGSFETHLAAAAGSGAAPAGTTFFDSWTGLAVRRWCPPLLGMEPHCAPVSYLARRRELGAYRSARLLLRGAGIGTFLLESGARDGLSTPEELATAADGAVHEVIRLEPLAEQVADTSGTVDAFIGNTAEALYAAAQHATAFAMGIAFCDELPPDPREVRRAAARWLALTVRPAPGRAPDPALAQHLLWSAVATGLPVQLHCADPQSLTGFLRATAGFGTDLVLLPDRPHHRRAAQLAAAFPHVYADAGPRPGETLGEAPFGKLLFSTGARALPELYVTASRLFGQAMARLAQEWVGEGICTRAEAQRIAGLVASGTARRVYRLDAAGSG
;
A
#
# COMPACT_ATOMS: atom_id res chain seq x y z
N MET A 1 35.60 80.97 23.85
CA MET A 1 35.66 81.93 22.72
C MET A 1 36.74 82.93 23.06
N PRO A 2 37.83 83.06 22.28
CA PRO A 2 38.06 82.68 20.86
C PRO A 2 38.73 81.28 20.75
N GLU A 3 38.53 80.45 19.73
CA GLU A 3 38.78 80.49 18.26
C GLU A 3 40.23 80.26 17.83
N GLY A 4 40.45 79.23 17.00
CA GLY A 4 41.65 79.05 16.15
C GLY A 4 42.13 77.60 16.00
N GLU A 5 41.82 76.97 14.86
CA GLU A 5 42.21 75.64 14.36
C GLU A 5 43.73 75.44 14.12
N GLU A 6 44.24 74.21 14.23
CA GLU A 6 44.82 73.47 13.07
C GLU A 6 45.20 72.00 13.36
N ALA A 7 44.65 71.13 12.51
CA ALA A 7 45.02 69.81 11.98
C ALA A 7 46.13 68.89 12.59
N ALA A 8 45.67 67.64 12.81
CA ALA A 8 46.19 66.35 12.30
C ALA A 8 47.56 65.80 12.75
N ALA A 9 47.54 64.66 13.47
CA ALA A 9 47.74 63.31 12.89
C ALA A 9 47.92 62.25 14.01
N MET A 10 47.18 61.13 13.86
CA MET A 10 47.46 59.72 14.24
C MET A 10 48.70 59.44 15.13
N HIS A 11 48.68 58.60 16.18
CA HIS A 11 48.04 57.28 16.30
C HIS A 11 48.10 56.76 17.76
N GLU A 12 46.99 56.17 18.21
CA GLU A 12 46.75 55.16 19.27
C GLU A 12 47.68 54.95 20.48
N ALA A 13 47.20 55.51 21.58
CA ALA A 13 46.99 55.03 22.95
C ALA A 13 47.32 53.57 23.40
N THR A 14 47.91 53.54 24.61
CA THR A 14 47.60 52.73 25.82
C THR A 14 47.96 51.25 25.93
N ASP A 15 49.01 50.97 26.72
CA ASP A 15 48.96 50.67 28.18
C ASP A 15 47.85 49.73 28.73
N SER A 16 48.30 48.52 29.16
CA SER A 16 48.00 47.79 30.42
C SER A 16 46.53 47.40 30.79
N PRO A 17 46.27 46.74 31.94
CA PRO A 17 46.48 45.31 32.21
C PRO A 17 45.23 44.60 32.84
N ASP A 18 45.38 43.31 33.14
CA ASP A 18 44.64 42.50 34.14
C ASP A 18 43.10 42.42 34.11
N THR A 19 42.56 41.19 34.04
CA THR A 19 41.90 40.51 35.19
C THR A 19 41.14 39.24 34.80
N LEU A 20 41.28 38.22 35.67
CA LEU A 20 40.34 37.13 36.02
C LEU A 20 39.49 36.46 34.91
N GLY A 21 39.84 35.22 34.59
CA GLY A 21 39.00 34.32 33.79
C GLY A 21 37.79 33.76 34.57
N PRO A 22 36.62 33.55 33.90
CA PRO A 22 35.46 32.90 34.50
C PRO A 22 35.38 31.39 34.17
N PRO A 23 34.57 30.62 34.93
CA PRO A 23 34.46 29.17 34.81
C PRO A 23 33.51 28.76 33.67
N THR A 24 33.88 27.75 32.88
CA THR A 24 33.01 27.18 31.84
C THR A 24 32.24 25.97 32.39
N GLY A 25 30.96 26.16 32.69
CA GLY A 25 30.01 25.09 32.98
C GLY A 25 29.67 24.22 31.75
N PRO A 26 28.88 23.14 31.92
CA PRO A 26 28.54 22.23 30.83
C PRO A 26 27.63 22.92 29.80
N VAL A 27 28.03 22.81 28.53
CA VAL A 27 27.27 23.28 27.37
C VAL A 27 25.94 22.50 27.29
N PRO A 28 24.77 23.15 27.25
CA PRO A 28 23.52 22.45 27.00
C PRO A 28 23.51 21.94 25.56
N ARG A 29 23.33 20.63 25.37
CA ARG A 29 23.04 20.05 24.06
C ARG A 29 21.76 20.69 23.54
N ALA A 30 21.86 21.44 22.46
CA ALA A 30 20.71 21.89 21.69
C ALA A 30 19.88 20.65 21.29
N GLY A 31 18.71 20.51 21.88
CA GLY A 31 17.72 19.53 21.43
C GLY A 31 17.33 19.85 19.98
N PRO A 32 16.94 18.84 19.18
CA PRO A 32 16.52 19.08 17.80
C PRO A 32 15.29 20.01 17.81
N GLY A 33 15.39 21.11 17.07
CA GLY A 33 14.27 22.04 16.89
C GLY A 33 13.05 21.36 16.27
N PRO A 34 11.85 21.93 16.44
CA PRO A 34 10.63 21.37 15.88
C PRO A 34 10.64 21.60 14.36
N GLY A 35 10.69 20.53 13.55
CA GLY A 35 10.30 20.65 12.14
C GLY A 35 10.96 19.73 11.11
N ALA A 36 12.05 19.03 11.41
CA ALA A 36 12.59 18.01 10.51
C ALA A 36 12.36 16.64 11.14
N GLY A 37 11.44 15.86 10.57
CA GLY A 37 11.23 14.46 10.97
C GLY A 37 12.56 13.70 11.02
N LEU A 38 12.68 12.78 11.96
CA LEU A 38 13.88 11.95 12.11
C LEU A 38 14.20 11.20 10.80
N ILE A 39 13.15 10.80 10.08
CA ILE A 39 13.21 10.17 8.77
C ILE A 39 12.37 10.96 7.75
N THR A 40 12.75 10.86 6.48
CA THR A 40 12.00 11.37 5.32
C THR A 40 11.69 10.21 4.40
N LEU A 41 10.42 9.85 4.24
CA LEU A 41 10.06 8.72 3.38
C LEU A 41 10.27 9.07 1.89
N PRO A 42 10.78 8.13 1.07
CA PRO A 42 10.72 8.28 -0.39
C PRO A 42 9.26 8.24 -0.87
N PRO A 43 8.99 8.59 -2.14
CA PRO A 43 7.68 8.30 -2.74
C PRO A 43 7.33 6.82 -2.53
N LEU A 44 6.15 6.59 -1.95
CA LEU A 44 5.73 5.23 -1.58
C LEU A 44 5.44 4.40 -2.83
N VAL A 45 5.66 3.10 -2.73
CA VAL A 45 5.13 2.11 -3.68
C VAL A 45 4.00 1.40 -2.99
N ASP A 46 2.77 1.68 -3.42
CA ASP A 46 1.58 1.02 -2.94
C ASP A 46 1.44 -0.33 -3.65
N GLN A 47 1.81 -1.40 -2.96
CA GLN A 47 1.88 -2.74 -3.57
C GLN A 47 0.51 -3.39 -3.80
N HIS A 48 -0.55 -2.87 -3.21
CA HIS A 48 -1.89 -3.42 -3.36
C HIS A 48 -2.95 -2.34 -3.12
N SER A 49 -3.68 -2.01 -4.19
CA SER A 49 -4.83 -1.12 -4.15
C SER A 49 -5.81 -1.40 -5.30
N HIS A 50 -6.93 -0.69 -5.32
CA HIS A 50 -7.98 -0.78 -6.34
C HIS A 50 -8.35 0.60 -6.87
N GLY A 51 -9.07 0.65 -8.00
CA GLY A 51 -9.48 1.91 -8.61
C GLY A 51 -10.39 2.77 -7.71
N THR A 52 -10.60 4.01 -8.13
CA THR A 52 -11.51 4.96 -7.47
C THR A 52 -12.82 5.07 -8.21
N VAL A 53 -13.91 5.41 -7.52
CA VAL A 53 -15.21 5.62 -8.18
C VAL A 53 -15.21 6.94 -8.95
N ASP A 54 -15.79 6.89 -10.14
CA ASP A 54 -16.06 8.07 -10.94
C ASP A 54 -17.41 8.67 -10.55
N GLY A 55 -17.36 9.81 -9.86
CA GLY A 55 -18.55 10.61 -9.59
C GLY A 55 -18.65 11.17 -8.18
N GLU A 56 -19.67 12.00 -8.00
CA GLU A 56 -19.97 12.62 -6.73
C GLU A 56 -20.74 11.67 -5.82
N LEU A 57 -20.32 11.60 -4.56
CA LEU A 57 -20.96 10.75 -3.57
C LEU A 57 -21.90 11.54 -2.66
N GLY A 58 -23.04 10.93 -2.38
CA GLY A 58 -23.89 11.24 -1.23
C GLY A 58 -23.15 10.96 0.08
N ILE A 59 -23.60 11.55 1.19
CA ILE A 59 -23.06 11.18 2.50
C ILE A 59 -23.26 9.69 2.79
N GLY A 60 -24.43 9.14 2.44
CA GLY A 60 -24.72 7.71 2.61
C GLY A 60 -23.83 6.80 1.75
N SER A 61 -23.64 7.11 0.46
CA SER A 61 -22.76 6.29 -0.39
C SER A 61 -21.29 6.42 -0.01
N PHE A 62 -20.84 7.60 0.43
CA PHE A 62 -19.49 7.78 0.97
C PHE A 62 -19.29 6.95 2.25
N GLU A 63 -20.26 6.97 3.17
CA GLU A 63 -20.22 6.15 4.38
C GLU A 63 -20.24 4.65 4.07
N THR A 64 -20.96 4.18 3.05
CA THR A 64 -20.91 2.78 2.61
C THR A 64 -19.48 2.37 2.22
N HIS A 65 -18.74 3.24 1.54
CA HIS A 65 -17.34 2.95 1.21
C HIS A 65 -16.42 3.02 2.43
N LEU A 66 -16.65 3.94 3.37
CA LEU A 66 -15.92 3.94 4.66
C LEU A 66 -16.19 2.67 5.47
N ALA A 67 -17.43 2.20 5.48
CA ALA A 67 -17.85 0.97 6.13
C ALA A 67 -17.12 -0.25 5.54
N ALA A 68 -17.13 -0.36 4.21
CA ALA A 68 -16.43 -1.41 3.48
C ALA A 68 -14.92 -1.39 3.78
N ALA A 69 -14.29 -0.21 3.79
CA ALA A 69 -12.87 -0.06 4.14
C ALA A 69 -12.56 -0.43 5.60
N ALA A 70 -13.56 -0.37 6.49
CA ALA A 70 -13.44 -0.83 7.87
C ALA A 70 -13.75 -2.33 8.03
N GLY A 71 -14.10 -3.04 6.95
CA GLY A 71 -14.54 -4.45 7.00
C GLY A 71 -15.91 -4.62 7.68
N SER A 72 -16.77 -3.60 7.61
CA SER A 72 -18.04 -3.55 8.32
C SER A 72 -19.23 -3.28 7.38
N GLY A 73 -20.42 -3.64 7.85
CA GLY A 73 -21.70 -3.30 7.21
C GLY A 73 -22.19 -1.90 7.62
N ALA A 74 -23.50 -1.68 7.60
CA ALA A 74 -24.08 -0.38 7.99
C ALA A 74 -23.67 0.03 9.42
N ALA A 75 -23.55 1.34 9.64
CA ALA A 75 -23.22 1.88 10.95
C ALA A 75 -24.35 1.53 11.94
N PRO A 76 -24.03 1.29 13.22
CA PRO A 76 -25.04 1.18 14.27
C PRO A 76 -26.02 2.36 14.23
N ALA A 77 -27.29 2.12 14.56
CA ALA A 77 -28.33 3.14 14.50
C ALA A 77 -27.94 4.41 15.29
N GLY A 78 -28.00 5.57 14.64
CA GLY A 78 -27.62 6.86 15.23
C GLY A 78 -26.12 7.17 15.24
N THR A 79 -25.29 6.33 14.61
CA THR A 79 -23.84 6.53 14.48
C THR A 79 -23.42 6.71 13.03
N THR A 80 -22.18 7.16 12.81
CA THR A 80 -21.60 7.40 11.48
C THR A 80 -20.20 6.78 11.37
N PHE A 81 -19.84 6.31 10.18
CA PHE A 81 -18.45 5.89 9.90
C PHE A 81 -17.45 7.06 9.85
N PHE A 82 -17.90 8.31 9.84
CA PHE A 82 -17.01 9.45 10.04
C PHE A 82 -16.38 9.49 11.45
N ASP A 83 -16.96 8.77 12.42
CA ASP A 83 -16.41 8.63 13.78
C ASP A 83 -15.47 7.41 13.92
N SER A 84 -15.31 6.62 12.85
CA SER A 84 -14.31 5.53 12.82
C SER A 84 -12.88 6.07 12.72
N TRP A 85 -11.87 5.24 12.99
CA TRP A 85 -10.47 5.61 12.78
C TRP A 85 -10.18 6.13 11.36
N THR A 86 -10.80 5.50 10.36
CA THR A 86 -10.68 5.93 8.96
C THR A 86 -11.39 7.26 8.76
N GLY A 87 -12.60 7.44 9.29
CA GLY A 87 -13.35 8.70 9.21
C GLY A 87 -12.62 9.88 9.85
N LEU A 88 -12.05 9.68 11.04
CA LEU A 88 -11.22 10.68 11.72
C LEU A 88 -9.95 11.02 10.92
N ALA A 89 -9.32 10.02 10.31
CA ALA A 89 -8.17 10.22 9.44
C ALA A 89 -8.53 11.02 8.19
N VAL A 90 -9.69 10.73 7.56
CA VAL A 90 -10.21 11.50 6.42
C VAL A 90 -10.36 12.95 6.82
N ARG A 91 -11.08 13.22 7.91
CA ARG A 91 -11.32 14.59 8.42
C ARG A 91 -10.03 15.31 8.80
N ARG A 92 -9.00 14.59 9.25
CA ARG A 92 -7.71 15.20 9.60
C ARG A 92 -6.88 15.59 8.37
N TRP A 93 -6.79 14.73 7.36
CA TRP A 93 -5.76 14.87 6.30
C TRP A 93 -6.28 15.19 4.92
N CYS A 94 -7.54 14.88 4.60
CA CYS A 94 -8.10 15.12 3.27
C CYS A 94 -8.55 16.59 3.06
N PRO A 95 -9.26 17.25 4.00
CA PRO A 95 -9.72 18.63 3.80
C PRO A 95 -8.61 19.64 3.42
N PRO A 96 -7.40 19.62 4.04
CA PRO A 96 -6.33 20.53 3.65
C PRO A 96 -5.89 20.42 2.19
N LEU A 97 -5.93 19.21 1.61
CA LEU A 97 -5.60 18.98 0.20
C LEU A 97 -6.65 19.58 -0.75
N LEU A 98 -7.86 19.85 -0.24
CA LEU A 98 -8.96 20.50 -0.97
C LEU A 98 -9.11 22.00 -0.62
N GLY A 99 -8.16 22.56 0.13
CA GLY A 99 -8.16 23.96 0.56
C GLY A 99 -9.14 24.26 1.71
N MET A 100 -9.39 23.29 2.59
CA MET A 100 -10.24 23.43 3.77
C MET A 100 -9.45 23.24 5.06
N GLU A 101 -9.98 23.75 6.16
CA GLU A 101 -9.42 23.47 7.49
C GLU A 101 -9.53 21.99 7.88
N PRO A 102 -8.52 21.41 8.55
CA PRO A 102 -8.63 20.09 9.15
C PRO A 102 -9.85 19.99 10.07
N HIS A 103 -10.40 18.78 10.18
CA HIS A 103 -11.52 18.44 11.07
C HIS A 103 -12.85 19.09 10.72
N CYS A 104 -13.00 19.67 9.53
CA CYS A 104 -14.27 20.20 9.06
C CYS A 104 -15.40 19.15 9.13
N ALA A 105 -16.65 19.62 9.19
CA ALA A 105 -17.81 18.75 9.26
C ALA A 105 -17.92 17.90 7.98
N PRO A 106 -18.32 16.62 8.07
CA PRO A 106 -18.45 15.73 6.90
C PRO A 106 -19.30 16.31 5.76
N VAL A 107 -20.39 16.99 6.10
CA VAL A 107 -21.28 17.63 5.10
C VAL A 107 -20.54 18.73 4.34
N SER A 108 -19.77 19.57 5.04
CA SER A 108 -18.96 20.62 4.41
C SER A 108 -17.85 20.04 3.54
N TYR A 109 -17.21 18.96 3.98
CA TYR A 109 -16.20 18.25 3.20
C TYR A 109 -16.77 17.72 1.87
N LEU A 110 -17.92 17.04 1.93
CA LEU A 110 -18.57 16.49 0.73
C LEU A 110 -19.13 17.59 -0.17
N ALA A 111 -19.62 18.70 0.38
CA ALA A 111 -20.00 19.86 -0.41
C ALA A 111 -18.80 20.42 -1.19
N ARG A 112 -17.64 20.55 -0.53
CA ARG A 112 -16.42 21.02 -1.20
C ARG A 112 -15.94 20.08 -2.31
N ARG A 113 -16.02 18.76 -2.10
CA ARG A 113 -15.71 17.79 -3.17
C ARG A 113 -16.58 18.02 -4.40
N ARG A 114 -17.89 18.22 -4.20
CA ARG A 114 -18.85 18.50 -5.27
C ARG A 114 -18.58 19.81 -5.99
N GLU A 115 -18.21 20.87 -5.26
CA GLU A 115 -17.81 22.15 -5.86
C GLU A 115 -16.58 22.02 -6.76
N LEU A 116 -15.61 21.19 -6.37
CA LEU A 116 -14.40 20.95 -7.16
C LEU A 116 -14.64 19.99 -8.33
N GLY A 117 -15.59 19.07 -8.18
CA GLY A 117 -15.83 17.95 -9.07
C GLY A 117 -14.97 16.73 -8.74
N ALA A 118 -15.53 15.54 -8.99
CA ALA A 118 -14.96 14.24 -8.59
C ALA A 118 -13.55 14.04 -9.12
N TYR A 119 -13.34 14.30 -10.42
CA TYR A 119 -12.04 14.17 -11.07
C TYR A 119 -10.98 15.09 -10.44
N ARG A 120 -11.31 16.38 -10.23
CA ARG A 120 -10.36 17.34 -9.64
C ARG A 120 -10.05 16.99 -8.18
N SER A 121 -11.05 16.58 -7.42
CA SER A 121 -10.88 16.15 -6.03
C SER A 121 -10.00 14.90 -5.93
N ALA A 122 -10.23 13.90 -6.79
CA ALA A 122 -9.41 12.69 -6.84
C ALA A 122 -7.95 13.01 -7.18
N ARG A 123 -7.69 13.89 -8.17
CA ARG A 123 -6.33 14.33 -8.50
C ARG A 123 -5.60 14.97 -7.32
N LEU A 124 -6.26 15.90 -6.62
CA LEU A 124 -5.65 16.58 -5.47
C LEU A 124 -5.31 15.61 -4.34
N LEU A 125 -6.21 14.64 -4.07
CA LEU A 125 -6.03 13.64 -3.03
C LEU A 125 -4.92 12.63 -3.39
N LEU A 126 -4.98 12.03 -4.58
CA LEU A 126 -4.01 11.04 -5.03
C LEU A 126 -2.59 11.62 -5.11
N ARG A 127 -2.42 12.82 -5.71
CA ARG A 127 -1.13 13.51 -5.76
C ARG A 127 -0.65 13.95 -4.37
N GLY A 128 -1.58 14.27 -3.47
CA GLY A 128 -1.30 14.63 -2.08
C GLY A 128 -0.98 13.45 -1.16
N ALA A 129 -1.19 12.21 -1.62
CA ALA A 129 -0.96 10.99 -0.84
C ALA A 129 0.54 10.68 -0.66
N GLY A 130 1.43 11.20 -1.51
CA GLY A 130 2.87 10.90 -1.46
C GLY A 130 3.23 9.50 -1.96
N ILE A 131 2.36 8.89 -2.76
CA ILE A 131 2.57 7.62 -3.43
C ILE A 131 3.03 7.92 -4.87
N GLY A 132 4.15 7.33 -5.29
CA GLY A 132 4.70 7.53 -6.63
C GLY A 132 4.43 6.36 -7.59
N THR A 133 4.13 5.18 -7.04
CA THR A 133 3.88 3.98 -7.83
C THR A 133 2.76 3.16 -7.19
N PHE A 134 1.83 2.68 -8.01
CA PHE A 134 0.66 1.91 -7.58
C PHE A 134 0.64 0.56 -8.30
N LEU A 135 0.38 -0.51 -7.56
CA LEU A 135 0.04 -1.81 -8.11
C LEU A 135 -1.46 -2.00 -7.96
N LEU A 136 -2.17 -1.87 -9.09
CA LEU A 136 -3.61 -1.84 -9.14
C LEU A 136 -4.15 -3.23 -9.46
N GLU A 137 -4.93 -3.80 -8.55
CA GLU A 137 -5.62 -5.06 -8.79
C GLU A 137 -6.77 -4.82 -9.77
N SER A 138 -6.65 -5.42 -10.96
CA SER A 138 -7.60 -5.29 -12.05
C SER A 138 -8.43 -6.56 -12.25
N GLY A 139 -9.55 -6.43 -12.96
CA GLY A 139 -10.35 -7.56 -13.44
C GLY A 139 -11.80 -7.59 -12.98
N ALA A 140 -12.18 -6.85 -11.94
CA ALA A 140 -13.59 -6.72 -11.56
C ALA A 140 -14.31 -5.68 -12.45
N ARG A 141 -15.49 -6.02 -12.98
CA ARG A 141 -16.39 -5.05 -13.61
C ARG A 141 -17.14 -4.25 -12.53
N ASP A 142 -16.41 -3.44 -11.77
CA ASP A 142 -16.95 -2.77 -10.58
C ASP A 142 -17.09 -1.25 -10.72
N GLY A 143 -16.89 -0.72 -11.93
CA GLY A 143 -17.08 0.71 -12.23
C GLY A 143 -16.04 1.61 -11.57
N LEU A 144 -14.90 1.04 -11.19
CA LEU A 144 -13.74 1.77 -10.70
C LEU A 144 -12.82 2.19 -11.85
N SER A 145 -12.05 3.24 -11.62
CA SER A 145 -11.08 3.78 -12.57
C SER A 145 -10.09 2.73 -13.05
N THR A 146 -9.76 2.75 -14.34
CA THR A 146 -8.73 1.87 -14.93
C THR A 146 -7.32 2.25 -14.46
N PRO A 147 -6.30 1.39 -14.68
CA PRO A 147 -4.91 1.75 -14.43
C PRO A 147 -4.47 3.06 -15.09
N GLU A 148 -4.89 3.32 -16.33
CA GLU A 148 -4.54 4.53 -17.09
C GLU A 148 -5.20 5.79 -16.51
N GLU A 149 -6.47 5.69 -16.12
CA GLU A 149 -7.21 6.78 -15.49
C GLU A 149 -6.60 7.14 -14.13
N LEU A 150 -6.26 6.13 -13.32
CA LEU A 150 -5.59 6.33 -12.04
C LEU A 150 -4.19 6.93 -12.23
N ALA A 151 -3.41 6.47 -13.20
CA ALA A 151 -2.07 7.00 -13.49
C ALA A 151 -2.13 8.49 -13.84
N THR A 152 -3.08 8.84 -14.72
CA THR A 152 -3.32 10.24 -15.11
C THR A 152 -3.74 11.10 -13.91
N ALA A 153 -4.63 10.57 -13.07
CA ALA A 153 -5.12 11.29 -11.91
C ALA A 153 -4.00 11.51 -10.87
N ALA A 154 -3.24 10.46 -10.56
CA ALA A 154 -2.19 10.45 -9.55
C ALA A 154 -0.88 11.11 -9.98
N ASP A 155 -0.63 11.29 -11.28
CA ASP A 155 0.68 11.73 -11.80
C ASP A 155 1.81 10.77 -11.41
N GLY A 156 1.50 9.46 -11.46
CA GLY A 156 2.38 8.40 -10.98
C GLY A 156 2.36 7.18 -11.89
N ALA A 157 3.29 6.25 -11.64
CA ALA A 157 3.33 4.99 -12.37
C ALA A 157 2.27 4.04 -11.80
N VAL A 158 1.48 3.41 -12.68
CA VAL A 158 0.52 2.37 -12.29
C VAL A 158 0.86 1.09 -13.03
N HIS A 159 0.92 0.00 -12.27
CA HIS A 159 1.23 -1.34 -12.76
C HIS A 159 0.03 -2.25 -12.48
N GLU A 160 -0.34 -3.04 -13.47
CA GLU A 160 -1.50 -3.92 -13.36
C GLU A 160 -1.15 -5.24 -12.64
N VAL A 161 -2.00 -5.61 -11.69
CA VAL A 161 -2.01 -6.91 -11.03
C VAL A 161 -3.28 -7.64 -11.44
N ILE A 162 -3.13 -8.74 -12.17
CA ILE A 162 -4.28 -9.46 -12.76
C ILE A 162 -4.84 -10.45 -11.74
N ARG A 163 -6.12 -10.31 -11.41
CA ARG A 163 -6.82 -11.33 -10.63
C ARG A 163 -7.11 -12.59 -11.44
N LEU A 164 -6.83 -13.75 -10.83
CA LEU A 164 -7.05 -15.05 -11.47
C LEU A 164 -8.53 -15.41 -11.59
N GLU A 165 -9.39 -15.00 -10.65
CA GLU A 165 -10.81 -15.39 -10.66
C GLU A 165 -11.60 -14.71 -11.78
N PRO A 166 -11.52 -13.38 -11.98
CA PRO A 166 -12.17 -12.74 -13.12
C PRO A 166 -11.60 -13.18 -14.47
N LEU A 167 -10.29 -13.47 -14.54
CA LEU A 167 -9.68 -14.03 -15.75
C LEU A 167 -10.32 -15.39 -16.10
N ALA A 168 -10.46 -16.28 -15.11
CA ALA A 168 -11.12 -17.57 -15.29
C ALA A 168 -12.61 -17.42 -15.62
N GLU A 169 -13.32 -16.44 -15.04
CA GLU A 169 -14.70 -16.13 -15.39
C GLU A 169 -14.84 -15.72 -16.86
N GLN A 170 -14.00 -14.80 -17.35
CA GLN A 170 -14.00 -14.34 -18.73
C GLN A 170 -13.71 -15.48 -19.73
N VAL A 171 -12.77 -16.36 -19.39
CA VAL A 171 -12.47 -17.55 -20.20
C VAL A 171 -13.65 -18.51 -20.19
N ALA A 172 -14.31 -18.71 -19.04
CA ALA A 172 -15.48 -19.57 -18.95
C ALA A 172 -16.65 -19.07 -19.80
N ASP A 173 -16.86 -17.76 -19.88
CA ASP A 173 -17.94 -17.15 -20.67
C ASP A 173 -17.76 -17.31 -22.19
N THR A 174 -16.53 -17.55 -22.64
CA THR A 174 -16.18 -17.74 -24.06
C THR A 174 -15.90 -19.20 -24.42
N SER A 175 -15.90 -20.11 -23.43
CA SER A 175 -15.55 -21.52 -23.62
C SER A 175 -16.79 -22.41 -23.66
N GLY A 176 -17.05 -23.03 -24.80
CA GLY A 176 -18.22 -23.92 -24.99
C GLY A 176 -18.04 -25.35 -24.46
N THR A 177 -16.82 -25.78 -24.11
CA THR A 177 -16.52 -27.13 -23.62
C THR A 177 -15.49 -27.09 -22.48
N VAL A 178 -15.41 -28.16 -21.70
CA VAL A 178 -14.41 -28.31 -20.61
C VAL A 178 -12.98 -28.28 -21.15
N ASP A 179 -12.73 -28.98 -22.26
CA ASP A 179 -11.40 -29.01 -22.87
C ASP A 179 -11.00 -27.63 -23.42
N ALA A 180 -11.94 -26.93 -24.06
CA ALA A 180 -11.72 -25.56 -24.50
C ALA A 180 -11.43 -24.64 -23.30
N PHE A 181 -12.18 -24.75 -22.21
CA PHE A 181 -11.98 -23.93 -21.02
C PHE A 181 -10.59 -24.11 -20.40
N ILE A 182 -10.13 -25.35 -20.22
CA ILE A 182 -8.80 -25.64 -19.66
C ILE A 182 -7.69 -25.10 -20.58
N GLY A 183 -7.78 -25.37 -21.89
CA GLY A 183 -6.81 -24.88 -22.86
C GLY A 183 -6.78 -23.35 -22.92
N ASN A 184 -7.95 -22.72 -23.04
CA ASN A 184 -8.07 -21.26 -23.11
C ASN A 184 -7.61 -20.57 -21.82
N THR A 185 -7.74 -21.24 -20.66
CA THR A 185 -7.27 -20.69 -19.38
C THR A 185 -5.75 -20.64 -19.34
N ALA A 186 -5.08 -21.71 -19.80
CA ALA A 186 -3.62 -21.73 -19.91
C ALA A 186 -3.11 -20.65 -20.88
N GLU A 187 -3.75 -20.52 -22.05
CA GLU A 187 -3.42 -19.47 -23.03
C GLU A 187 -3.65 -18.06 -22.48
N ALA A 188 -4.78 -17.83 -21.78
CA ALA A 188 -5.10 -16.55 -21.17
C ALA A 188 -4.09 -16.17 -20.08
N LEU A 189 -3.66 -17.13 -19.25
CA LEU A 189 -2.61 -16.91 -18.24
C LEU A 189 -1.27 -16.57 -18.89
N TYR A 190 -0.90 -17.28 -19.95
CA TYR A 190 0.34 -17.01 -20.68
C TYR A 190 0.33 -15.63 -21.33
N ALA A 191 -0.79 -15.24 -21.94
CA ALA A 191 -0.97 -13.91 -22.53
C ALA A 191 -0.96 -12.80 -21.45
N ALA A 192 -1.64 -13.03 -20.33
CA ALA A 192 -1.64 -12.16 -19.16
C ALA A 192 -0.21 -11.93 -18.62
N ALA A 193 0.59 -12.99 -18.52
CA ALA A 193 1.96 -12.92 -18.02
C ALA A 193 2.91 -12.07 -18.90
N GLN A 194 2.54 -11.72 -20.14
CA GLN A 194 3.37 -10.85 -20.99
C GLN A 194 3.31 -9.36 -20.59
N HIS A 195 2.28 -8.95 -19.85
CA HIS A 195 2.07 -7.54 -19.49
C HIS A 195 1.75 -7.32 -18.01
N ALA A 196 1.25 -8.34 -17.31
CA ALA A 196 1.02 -8.28 -15.87
C ALA A 196 2.32 -8.08 -15.10
N THR A 197 2.27 -7.26 -14.07
CA THR A 197 3.39 -7.13 -13.11
C THR A 197 3.35 -8.23 -12.07
N ALA A 198 2.15 -8.70 -11.72
CA ALA A 198 1.91 -9.80 -10.80
C ALA A 198 0.51 -10.40 -11.05
N PHE A 199 0.26 -11.56 -10.45
CA PHE A 199 -1.08 -12.13 -10.31
C PHE A 199 -1.62 -11.95 -8.89
N ALA A 200 -2.93 -11.94 -8.73
CA ALA A 200 -3.60 -11.93 -7.42
C ALA A 200 -4.67 -13.01 -7.34
N MET A 201 -4.85 -13.59 -6.15
CA MET A 201 -5.91 -14.57 -5.90
C MET A 201 -6.36 -14.60 -4.45
N GLY A 202 -7.68 -14.70 -4.25
CA GLY A 202 -8.29 -15.06 -2.98
C GLY A 202 -8.20 -16.55 -2.72
N ILE A 203 -7.60 -16.93 -1.59
CA ILE A 203 -7.40 -18.34 -1.24
C ILE A 203 -7.62 -18.58 0.26
N ALA A 204 -8.43 -19.60 0.55
CA ALA A 204 -8.64 -20.08 1.92
C ALA A 204 -7.65 -21.19 2.29
N PHE A 205 -7.28 -22.02 1.31
CA PHE A 205 -6.41 -23.18 1.48
C PHE A 205 -5.85 -23.62 0.12
N CYS A 206 -4.62 -24.13 0.11
CA CYS A 206 -4.01 -24.77 -1.05
C CYS A 206 -3.21 -26.00 -0.61
N ASP A 207 -3.40 -27.10 -1.31
CA ASP A 207 -2.63 -28.32 -1.10
C ASP A 207 -1.16 -28.17 -1.53
N GLU A 208 -0.30 -29.00 -0.97
CA GLU A 208 1.15 -29.04 -1.31
C GLU A 208 1.41 -29.55 -2.72
N LEU A 209 0.45 -30.25 -3.32
CA LEU A 209 0.56 -30.81 -4.66
C LEU A 209 -0.48 -30.17 -5.59
N PRO A 210 -0.17 -30.01 -6.88
CA PRO A 210 -1.17 -29.59 -7.84
C PRO A 210 -2.31 -30.63 -7.93
N PRO A 211 -3.55 -30.19 -8.17
CA PRO A 211 -4.71 -31.06 -8.21
C PRO A 211 -4.64 -32.07 -9.37
N ASP A 212 -5.28 -33.23 -9.22
CA ASP A 212 -5.33 -34.24 -10.28
C ASP A 212 -6.06 -33.67 -11.51
N PRO A 213 -5.54 -33.83 -12.74
CA PRO A 213 -6.19 -33.29 -13.94
C PRO A 213 -7.65 -33.72 -14.13
N ARG A 214 -8.05 -34.89 -13.64
CA ARG A 214 -9.44 -35.37 -13.68
C ARG A 214 -10.32 -34.59 -12.72
N GLU A 215 -9.81 -34.19 -11.56
CA GLU A 215 -10.51 -33.33 -10.62
C GLU A 215 -10.70 -31.93 -11.19
N VAL A 216 -9.66 -31.38 -11.81
CA VAL A 216 -9.74 -30.09 -12.53
C VAL A 216 -10.80 -30.13 -13.63
N ARG A 217 -10.82 -31.19 -14.46
CA ARG A 217 -11.86 -31.36 -15.50
C ARG A 217 -13.27 -31.42 -14.91
N ARG A 218 -13.46 -32.13 -13.79
CA ARG A 218 -14.76 -32.21 -13.10
C ARG A 218 -15.17 -30.85 -12.52
N ALA A 219 -14.22 -30.12 -11.94
CA ALA A 219 -14.45 -28.77 -11.41
C ALA A 219 -14.83 -27.78 -12.52
N ALA A 220 -14.11 -27.80 -13.64
CA ALA A 220 -14.44 -27.03 -14.83
C ALA A 220 -15.83 -27.37 -15.38
N ALA A 221 -16.20 -28.65 -15.44
CA ALA A 221 -17.54 -29.06 -15.87
C ALA A 221 -18.64 -28.50 -14.96
N ARG A 222 -18.44 -28.55 -13.63
CA ARG A 222 -19.36 -27.94 -12.66
C ARG A 222 -19.46 -26.44 -12.86
N TRP A 223 -18.33 -25.76 -13.04
CA TRP A 223 -18.25 -24.32 -13.23
C TRP A 223 -18.99 -23.85 -14.50
N LEU A 224 -18.79 -24.54 -15.62
CA LEU A 224 -19.46 -24.23 -16.90
C LEU A 224 -20.96 -24.52 -16.86
N ALA A 225 -21.38 -25.49 -16.04
CA ALA A 225 -22.81 -25.81 -15.86
C ALA A 225 -23.57 -24.82 -14.96
N LEU A 226 -22.89 -23.86 -14.32
CA LEU A 226 -23.54 -22.86 -13.48
C LEU A 226 -24.41 -21.92 -14.32
N THR A 227 -25.71 -21.90 -14.03
CA THR A 227 -26.67 -20.97 -14.64
C THR A 227 -26.62 -19.58 -14.00
N VAL A 228 -26.17 -19.51 -12.74
CA VAL A 228 -25.92 -18.26 -12.01
C VAL A 228 -24.48 -18.29 -11.55
N ARG A 229 -23.68 -17.34 -12.03
CA ARG A 229 -22.31 -17.17 -11.58
C ARG A 229 -22.29 -16.78 -10.09
N PRO A 230 -21.29 -17.25 -9.33
CA PRO A 230 -21.09 -16.73 -7.98
C PRO A 230 -20.80 -15.22 -8.02
N ALA A 231 -20.98 -14.54 -6.88
CA ALA A 231 -20.67 -13.12 -6.78
C ALA A 231 -19.20 -12.87 -7.21
N PRO A 232 -18.91 -11.72 -7.87
CA PRO A 232 -17.56 -11.38 -8.31
C PRO A 232 -16.53 -11.54 -7.18
N GLY A 233 -15.43 -12.23 -7.47
CA GLY A 233 -14.35 -12.46 -6.50
C GLY A 233 -14.58 -13.62 -5.53
N ARG A 234 -15.66 -14.40 -5.67
CA ARG A 234 -15.78 -15.67 -4.97
C ARG A 234 -14.87 -16.70 -5.64
N ALA A 235 -14.02 -17.33 -4.85
CA ALA A 235 -13.10 -18.35 -5.32
C ALA A 235 -13.85 -19.45 -6.10
N PRO A 236 -13.26 -19.95 -7.21
CA PRO A 236 -13.83 -21.06 -7.94
C PRO A 236 -13.87 -22.34 -7.10
N ASP A 237 -14.42 -23.41 -7.68
CA ASP A 237 -14.30 -24.74 -7.10
C ASP A 237 -12.85 -25.01 -6.63
N PRO A 238 -12.62 -25.57 -5.44
CA PRO A 238 -11.28 -25.65 -4.85
C PRO A 238 -10.20 -26.24 -5.77
N ALA A 239 -10.54 -27.28 -6.56
CA ALA A 239 -9.59 -27.88 -7.49
C ALA A 239 -9.25 -26.93 -8.65
N LEU A 240 -10.22 -26.16 -9.13
CA LEU A 240 -9.96 -25.13 -10.15
C LEU A 240 -9.16 -23.96 -9.56
N ALA A 241 -9.45 -23.57 -8.32
CA ALA A 241 -8.72 -22.51 -7.63
C ALA A 241 -7.23 -22.86 -7.46
N GLN A 242 -6.95 -24.08 -6.98
CA GLN A 242 -5.59 -24.58 -6.86
C GLN A 242 -4.91 -24.70 -8.22
N HIS A 243 -5.61 -25.20 -9.25
CA HIS A 243 -5.06 -25.31 -10.59
C HIS A 243 -4.63 -23.94 -11.16
N LEU A 244 -5.47 -22.91 -11.01
CA LEU A 244 -5.14 -21.54 -11.40
C LEU A 244 -3.91 -21.01 -10.65
N LEU A 245 -3.87 -21.22 -9.33
CA LEU A 245 -2.75 -20.76 -8.52
C LEU A 245 -1.42 -21.43 -8.89
N TRP A 246 -1.41 -22.76 -9.04
CA TRP A 246 -0.21 -23.49 -9.49
C TRP A 246 0.22 -23.06 -10.90
N SER A 247 -0.73 -22.77 -11.78
CA SER A 247 -0.44 -22.25 -13.12
C SER A 247 0.16 -20.85 -13.07
N ALA A 248 -0.34 -19.97 -12.20
CA ALA A 248 0.24 -18.65 -11.97
C ALA A 248 1.65 -18.74 -11.39
N VAL A 249 1.89 -19.63 -10.42
CA VAL A 249 3.24 -19.87 -9.87
C VAL A 249 4.21 -20.31 -10.96
N ALA A 250 3.78 -21.15 -11.90
CA ALA A 250 4.62 -21.61 -13.01
C ALA A 250 5.04 -20.50 -13.99
N THR A 251 4.39 -19.33 -13.97
CA THR A 251 4.77 -18.19 -14.84
C THR A 251 6.04 -17.49 -14.40
N GLY A 252 6.49 -17.65 -13.15
CA GLY A 252 7.65 -16.93 -12.62
C GLY A 252 7.37 -15.48 -12.22
N LEU A 253 6.13 -15.00 -12.38
CA LEU A 253 5.70 -13.68 -11.91
C LEU A 253 5.28 -13.73 -10.44
N PRO A 254 5.48 -12.63 -9.66
CA PRO A 254 5.01 -12.56 -8.29
C PRO A 254 3.50 -12.84 -8.17
N VAL A 255 3.10 -13.50 -7.08
CA VAL A 255 1.68 -13.80 -6.80
C VAL A 255 1.25 -13.26 -5.44
N GLN A 256 0.23 -12.41 -5.44
CA GLN A 256 -0.47 -11.87 -4.29
C GLN A 256 -1.54 -12.85 -3.80
N LEU A 257 -1.46 -13.24 -2.52
CA LEU A 257 -2.35 -14.21 -1.90
C LEU A 257 -3.23 -13.51 -0.85
N HIS A 258 -4.48 -13.25 -1.23
CA HIS A 258 -5.48 -12.73 -0.30
C HIS A 258 -6.06 -13.88 0.52
N CYS A 259 -5.94 -13.81 1.84
CA CYS A 259 -6.39 -14.88 2.71
C CYS A 259 -6.92 -14.34 4.03
N ALA A 260 -7.88 -15.03 4.64
CA ALA A 260 -8.34 -14.65 5.97
C ALA A 260 -7.23 -14.86 7.00
N ASP A 261 -6.71 -16.09 7.10
CA ASP A 261 -5.55 -16.47 7.92
C ASP A 261 -4.52 -17.19 7.04
N PRO A 262 -3.28 -16.67 6.90
CA PRO A 262 -2.25 -17.28 6.06
C PRO A 262 -1.69 -18.59 6.63
N GLN A 263 -2.01 -18.96 7.88
CA GLN A 263 -1.53 -20.20 8.50
C GLN A 263 -1.92 -21.45 7.69
N SER A 264 -3.09 -21.47 7.07
CA SER A 264 -3.57 -22.58 6.23
C SER A 264 -2.73 -22.79 4.96
N LEU A 265 -1.94 -21.79 4.55
CA LEU A 265 -1.13 -21.83 3.34
C LEU A 265 0.28 -22.39 3.59
N THR A 266 0.65 -22.71 4.83
CA THR A 266 2.01 -23.13 5.21
C THR A 266 2.56 -24.29 4.35
N GLY A 267 1.72 -25.29 4.06
CA GLY A 267 2.11 -26.42 3.21
C GLY A 267 2.42 -25.97 1.78
N PHE A 268 1.54 -25.17 1.19
CA PHE A 268 1.73 -24.59 -0.14
C PHE A 268 2.97 -23.67 -0.22
N LEU A 269 3.22 -22.83 0.80
CA LEU A 269 4.42 -21.99 0.85
C LEU A 269 5.69 -22.84 0.87
N ARG A 270 5.69 -23.98 1.56
CA ARG A 270 6.80 -24.94 1.55
C ARG A 270 6.96 -25.59 0.18
N ALA A 271 5.87 -26.02 -0.44
CA ALA A 271 5.88 -26.72 -1.72
C ALA A 271 6.37 -25.84 -2.88
N THR A 272 6.12 -24.53 -2.82
CA THR A 272 6.55 -23.56 -3.84
C THR A 272 8.00 -23.10 -3.69
N ALA A 273 8.72 -23.55 -2.66
CA ALA A 273 10.13 -23.23 -2.49
C ALA A 273 10.96 -23.74 -3.69
N GLY A 274 11.71 -22.83 -4.32
CA GLY A 274 12.57 -23.16 -5.47
C GLY A 274 11.91 -23.04 -6.84
N PHE A 275 10.64 -22.65 -6.93
CA PHE A 275 9.94 -22.42 -8.22
C PHE A 275 10.33 -21.08 -8.89
N GLY A 276 11.08 -20.21 -8.21
CA GLY A 276 11.53 -18.92 -8.76
C GLY A 276 10.48 -17.80 -8.72
N THR A 277 9.32 -18.07 -8.10
CA THR A 277 8.21 -17.12 -7.94
C THR A 277 8.16 -16.59 -6.52
N ASP A 278 8.07 -15.26 -6.38
CA ASP A 278 7.85 -14.60 -5.10
C ASP A 278 6.36 -14.59 -4.74
N LEU A 279 6.04 -14.95 -3.49
CA LEU A 279 4.68 -14.95 -2.97
C LEU A 279 4.50 -13.80 -1.98
N VAL A 280 3.41 -13.04 -2.10
CA VAL A 280 3.11 -11.91 -1.21
C VAL A 280 1.82 -12.17 -0.45
N LEU A 281 1.92 -12.32 0.87
CA LEU A 281 0.78 -12.58 1.74
C LEU A 281 0.03 -11.28 2.06
N LEU A 282 -1.26 -11.25 1.73
CA LEU A 282 -2.21 -10.17 2.02
C LEU A 282 -3.31 -10.72 2.94
N PRO A 283 -3.08 -10.76 4.26
CA PRO A 283 -4.04 -11.32 5.20
C PRO A 283 -5.17 -10.33 5.56
N ASP A 284 -6.34 -10.86 5.92
CA ASP A 284 -7.35 -10.08 6.64
C ASP A 284 -6.85 -9.74 8.05
N ARG A 285 -7.36 -8.63 8.61
CA ARG A 285 -7.11 -8.31 10.02
C ARG A 285 -7.76 -9.37 10.91
N PRO A 286 -7.08 -9.85 11.97
CA PRO A 286 -5.84 -9.34 12.57
C PRO A 286 -4.54 -10.12 12.20
N HIS A 287 -4.48 -10.80 11.05
CA HIS A 287 -3.44 -11.81 10.79
C HIS A 287 -2.14 -11.28 10.12
N HIS A 288 -1.95 -9.96 10.03
CA HIS A 288 -0.72 -9.33 9.52
C HIS A 288 0.54 -9.81 10.25
N ARG A 289 0.49 -9.95 11.58
CA ARG A 289 1.59 -10.52 12.38
C ARG A 289 1.97 -11.93 11.93
N ARG A 290 0.97 -12.78 11.67
CA ARG A 290 1.16 -14.17 11.23
C ARG A 290 1.76 -14.23 9.82
N ALA A 291 1.31 -13.37 8.91
CA ALA A 291 1.89 -13.26 7.57
C ALA A 291 3.38 -12.89 7.64
N ALA A 292 3.75 -11.93 8.49
CA ALA A 292 5.15 -11.56 8.69
C ALA A 292 5.99 -12.74 9.22
N GLN A 293 5.49 -13.49 10.20
CA GLN A 293 6.17 -14.69 10.71
C GLN A 293 6.41 -15.76 9.63
N LEU A 294 5.42 -15.97 8.74
CA LEU A 294 5.57 -16.88 7.60
C LEU A 294 6.57 -16.35 6.57
N ALA A 295 6.55 -15.04 6.28
CA ALA A 295 7.53 -14.41 5.41
C ALA A 295 8.97 -14.50 5.95
N ALA A 296 9.15 -14.53 7.27
CA ALA A 296 10.43 -14.79 7.91
C ALA A 296 10.90 -16.24 7.75
N ALA A 297 9.96 -17.20 7.69
CA ALA A 297 10.26 -18.63 7.59
C ALA A 297 10.64 -19.07 6.17
N PHE A 298 10.20 -18.37 5.12
CA PHE A 298 10.40 -18.78 3.73
C PHE A 298 11.13 -17.71 2.88
N PRO A 299 12.23 -18.07 2.16
CA PRO A 299 13.02 -17.11 1.39
C PRO A 299 12.30 -16.39 0.25
N HIS A 300 11.29 -17.00 -0.36
CA HIS A 300 10.51 -16.42 -1.47
C HIS A 300 9.18 -15.80 -1.03
N VAL A 301 8.87 -15.80 0.27
CA VAL A 301 7.60 -15.27 0.79
C VAL A 301 7.83 -13.88 1.39
N TYR A 302 6.90 -12.97 1.12
CA TYR A 302 6.84 -11.61 1.62
C TYR A 302 5.48 -11.35 2.26
N ALA A 303 5.38 -10.30 3.07
CA ALA A 303 4.15 -9.97 3.77
C ALA A 303 3.79 -8.50 3.63
N ASP A 304 2.48 -8.26 3.50
CA ASP A 304 1.91 -6.94 3.65
C ASP A 304 2.10 -6.42 5.08
N ALA A 305 2.60 -5.19 5.19
CA ALA A 305 2.68 -4.45 6.44
C ALA A 305 1.49 -3.48 6.61
N GLY A 306 0.75 -3.23 5.54
CA GLY A 306 -0.37 -2.31 5.51
C GLY A 306 -0.01 -0.89 5.97
N PRO A 307 -1.03 -0.07 6.32
CA PRO A 307 -0.81 1.30 6.77
C PRO A 307 -0.29 1.42 8.21
N ARG A 308 -0.13 0.30 8.93
CA ARG A 308 0.26 0.26 10.36
C ARG A 308 1.30 -0.84 10.60
N PRO A 309 2.57 -0.61 10.22
CA PRO A 309 3.59 -1.65 10.17
C PRO A 309 4.11 -2.10 11.55
N GLY A 310 3.60 -1.53 12.66
CA GLY A 310 4.13 -1.75 14.01
C GLY A 310 4.10 -3.21 14.46
N GLU A 311 3.08 -3.99 14.07
CA GLU A 311 2.98 -5.40 14.45
C GLU A 311 3.73 -6.36 13.52
N THR A 312 4.18 -5.90 12.36
CA THR A 312 4.90 -6.74 11.37
C THR A 312 6.41 -6.52 11.39
N LEU A 313 6.86 -5.30 11.70
CA LEU A 313 8.28 -4.92 11.69
C LEU A 313 9.16 -5.74 12.65
N GLY A 314 8.60 -6.25 13.75
CA GLY A 314 9.33 -7.10 14.69
C GLY A 314 9.34 -8.59 14.33
N GLU A 315 8.57 -9.00 13.33
CA GLU A 315 8.29 -10.41 13.06
C GLU A 315 9.02 -10.95 11.83
N ALA A 316 9.46 -10.06 10.93
CA ALA A 316 10.17 -10.42 9.71
C ALA A 316 11.34 -9.46 9.44
N PRO A 317 12.36 -9.90 8.68
CA PRO A 317 13.35 -8.98 8.15
C PRO A 317 12.69 -7.80 7.41
N PHE A 318 13.15 -6.57 7.62
CA PHE A 318 12.52 -5.38 7.00
C PHE A 318 12.42 -5.46 5.47
N GLY A 319 13.36 -6.17 4.82
CA GLY A 319 13.36 -6.42 3.39
C GLY A 319 12.29 -7.42 2.91
N LYS A 320 11.42 -7.91 3.81
CA LYS A 320 10.31 -8.84 3.55
C LYS A 320 8.93 -8.20 3.68
N LEU A 321 8.89 -6.94 4.11
CA LEU A 321 7.67 -6.21 4.42
C LEU A 321 7.41 -5.14 3.36
N LEU A 322 6.16 -5.03 2.93
CA LEU A 322 5.73 -4.09 1.90
C LEU A 322 4.60 -3.21 2.41
N PHE A 323 4.64 -1.92 2.07
CA PHE A 323 3.53 -1.01 2.28
C PHE A 323 2.40 -1.27 1.27
N SER A 324 1.16 -1.30 1.77
CA SER A 324 -0.04 -1.22 0.95
C SER A 324 -1.05 -0.27 1.58
N THR A 325 -1.92 0.30 0.75
CA THR A 325 -3.11 1.01 1.22
C THR A 325 -4.32 0.10 1.34
N GLY A 326 -4.46 -0.90 0.45
CA GLY A 326 -5.70 -1.64 0.25
C GLY A 326 -6.87 -0.73 -0.14
N ALA A 327 -6.58 0.48 -0.63
CA ALA A 327 -7.59 1.48 -0.90
C ALA A 327 -8.50 1.03 -2.05
N ARG A 328 -9.82 1.18 -1.87
CA ARG A 328 -10.82 0.90 -2.88
C ARG A 328 -11.87 2.00 -2.92
N ALA A 329 -12.30 2.38 -4.11
CA ALA A 329 -13.35 3.36 -4.38
C ALA A 329 -13.02 4.82 -3.98
N LEU A 330 -12.51 5.08 -2.78
CA LEU A 330 -12.28 6.44 -2.30
C LEU A 330 -10.80 6.85 -2.42
N PRO A 331 -10.47 7.95 -3.13
CA PRO A 331 -9.10 8.48 -3.17
C PRO A 331 -8.58 8.93 -1.78
N GLU A 332 -9.47 9.23 -0.84
CA GLU A 332 -9.14 9.53 0.55
C GLU A 332 -8.43 8.38 1.27
N LEU A 333 -8.74 7.13 0.92
CA LEU A 333 -8.15 5.97 1.57
C LEU A 333 -6.65 5.89 1.30
N TYR A 334 -6.20 6.29 0.10
CA TYR A 334 -4.78 6.41 -0.22
C TYR A 334 -4.07 7.42 0.68
N VAL A 335 -4.66 8.61 0.87
CA VAL A 335 -4.11 9.67 1.74
C VAL A 335 -4.05 9.20 3.19
N THR A 336 -5.13 8.61 3.69
CA THR A 336 -5.18 8.20 5.10
C THR A 336 -4.22 7.05 5.40
N ALA A 337 -4.11 6.07 4.51
CA ALA A 337 -3.19 4.95 4.65
C ALA A 337 -1.72 5.41 4.60
N SER A 338 -1.35 6.28 3.64
CA SER A 338 0.02 6.77 3.53
C SER A 338 0.44 7.61 4.74
N ARG A 339 -0.47 8.45 5.26
CA ARG A 339 -0.22 9.28 6.46
C ARG A 339 -0.12 8.44 7.72
N LEU A 340 -0.95 7.42 7.88
CA LEU A 340 -0.85 6.47 9.00
C LEU A 340 0.49 5.74 8.97
N PHE A 341 0.89 5.23 7.80
CA PHE A 341 2.16 4.54 7.62
C PHE A 341 3.33 5.46 7.95
N GLY A 342 3.34 6.67 7.41
CA GLY A 342 4.40 7.65 7.66
C GLY A 342 4.53 8.03 9.13
N GLN A 343 3.41 8.23 9.83
CA GLN A 343 3.43 8.52 11.27
C GLN A 343 3.91 7.32 12.10
N ALA A 344 3.47 6.10 11.76
CA ALA A 344 3.90 4.89 12.45
C ALA A 344 5.41 4.67 12.28
N MET A 345 5.92 4.79 11.05
CA MET A 345 7.36 4.67 10.77
C MET A 345 8.18 5.74 11.48
N ALA A 346 7.71 6.99 11.51
CA ALA A 346 8.41 8.07 12.19
C ALA A 346 8.50 7.84 13.70
N ARG A 347 7.43 7.35 14.34
CA ARG A 347 7.41 7.02 15.76
C ARG A 347 8.36 5.88 16.10
N LEU A 348 8.29 4.78 15.33
CA LEU A 348 9.18 3.63 15.53
C LEU A 348 10.65 3.99 15.31
N ALA A 349 10.96 4.78 14.29
CA ALA A 349 12.31 5.29 14.07
C ALA A 349 12.80 6.14 15.26
N GLN A 350 11.94 6.99 15.82
CA GLN A 350 12.27 7.82 16.99
C GLN A 350 12.56 6.97 18.23
N GLU A 351 11.77 5.93 18.45
CA GLU A 351 11.96 4.97 19.53
C GLU A 351 13.30 4.24 19.38
N TRP A 352 13.57 3.62 18.22
CA TRP A 352 14.82 2.87 17.99
C TRP A 352 16.07 3.73 18.12
N VAL A 353 16.04 4.97 17.60
CA VAL A 353 17.18 5.88 17.71
C VAL A 353 17.33 6.41 19.14
N GLY A 354 16.21 6.71 19.82
CA GLY A 354 16.21 7.17 21.21
C GLY A 354 16.76 6.14 22.19
N GLU A 355 16.47 4.85 21.93
CA GLU A 355 16.98 3.72 22.72
C GLU A 355 18.39 3.27 22.30
N GLY A 356 18.95 3.85 21.23
CA GLY A 356 20.27 3.46 20.72
C GLY A 356 20.31 2.10 20.02
N ILE A 357 19.14 1.56 19.61
CA ILE A 357 19.03 0.32 18.83
C ILE A 357 19.66 0.51 17.44
N CYS A 358 19.47 1.68 16.83
CA CYS A 358 20.07 2.01 15.54
C CYS A 358 20.40 3.49 15.38
N THR A 359 21.21 3.81 14.38
CA THR A 359 21.50 5.18 13.97
C THR A 359 20.35 5.75 13.14
N ARG A 360 20.28 7.08 13.07
CA ARG A 360 19.33 7.79 12.17
C ARG A 360 19.44 7.32 10.72
N ALA A 361 20.66 7.06 10.23
CA ALA A 361 20.88 6.60 8.86
C ALA A 361 20.32 5.20 8.62
N GLU A 362 20.44 4.30 9.60
CA GLU A 362 19.85 2.96 9.54
C GLU A 362 18.33 3.00 9.60
N ALA A 363 17.75 3.81 10.49
CA ALA A 363 16.31 4.02 10.55
C ALA A 363 15.76 4.56 9.21
N GLN A 364 16.44 5.53 8.60
CA GLN A 364 16.13 6.06 7.28
C GLN A 364 16.17 4.97 6.19
N ARG A 365 17.20 4.11 6.20
CA ARG A 365 17.36 3.00 5.25
C ARG A 365 16.25 1.96 5.42
N ILE A 366 15.94 1.57 6.66
CA ILE A 366 14.88 0.61 6.99
C ILE A 366 13.53 1.16 6.52
N ALA A 367 13.25 2.44 6.78
CA ALA A 367 12.03 3.07 6.33
C ALA A 367 11.90 3.08 4.81
N GLY A 368 12.98 3.38 4.08
CA GLY A 368 13.01 3.30 2.62
C GLY A 368 12.77 1.89 2.07
N LEU A 369 13.26 0.85 2.74
CA LEU A 369 13.03 -0.55 2.34
C LEU A 369 11.54 -0.90 2.37
N VAL A 370 10.88 -0.66 3.50
CA VAL A 370 9.46 -1.04 3.67
C VAL A 370 8.53 -0.15 2.83
N ALA A 371 8.86 1.14 2.71
CA ALA A 371 8.05 2.12 1.98
C ALA A 371 8.04 1.92 0.46
N SER A 372 9.13 1.40 -0.12
CA SER A 372 9.27 1.32 -1.58
C SER A 372 10.27 0.26 -2.04
N GLY A 373 11.43 0.15 -1.38
CA GLY A 373 12.56 -0.63 -1.89
C GLY A 373 12.28 -2.12 -2.03
N THR A 374 11.50 -2.72 -1.11
CA THR A 374 11.12 -4.13 -1.19
C THR A 374 10.17 -4.37 -2.36
N ALA A 375 9.13 -3.54 -2.51
CA ALA A 375 8.18 -3.66 -3.62
C ALA A 375 8.87 -3.54 -4.98
N ARG A 376 9.77 -2.55 -5.16
CA ARG A 376 10.53 -2.37 -6.41
C ARG A 376 11.31 -3.62 -6.82
N ARG A 377 11.92 -4.33 -5.84
CA ARG A 377 12.67 -5.57 -6.11
C ARG A 377 11.75 -6.73 -6.44
N VAL A 378 10.74 -6.98 -5.61
CA VAL A 378 9.80 -8.12 -5.77
C VAL A 378 9.08 -8.02 -7.11
N TYR A 379 8.56 -6.85 -7.44
CA TYR A 379 7.77 -6.61 -8.65
C TYR A 379 8.60 -6.12 -9.84
N ARG A 380 9.93 -6.08 -9.73
CA ARG A 380 10.87 -5.72 -10.82
C ARG A 380 10.56 -4.37 -11.49
N LEU A 381 10.08 -3.40 -10.71
CA LEU A 381 9.55 -2.13 -11.22
C LEU A 381 10.63 -1.23 -11.85
N ASP A 382 11.88 -1.39 -11.44
CA ASP A 382 12.99 -0.57 -11.95
C ASP A 382 13.49 -1.02 -13.35
N ALA A 383 13.17 -2.26 -13.77
CA ALA A 383 13.54 -2.77 -15.09
C ALA A 383 12.62 -2.26 -16.22
N ALA A 384 11.37 -1.92 -15.88
CA ALA A 384 10.34 -1.48 -16.83
C ALA A 384 10.53 -0.06 -17.37
N GLY A 385 11.44 0.74 -16.79
CA GLY A 385 11.69 2.14 -17.17
C GLY A 385 12.79 2.36 -18.21
N SER A 386 13.25 1.31 -18.90
CA SER A 386 14.35 1.38 -19.87
C SER A 386 13.98 0.93 -21.29
N GLY A 387 12.68 0.91 -21.61
CA GLY A 387 12.14 0.61 -22.94
C GLY A 387 11.82 1.85 -23.75
#